data_AF-A0A432T9K2-F1
#
_entry.id   AF-A0A432T9K2-F1
#
_cell.length_a   1.000
_cell.length_b   1.000
_cell.length_c   1.000
_cell.angle_alpha   90.00
_cell.angle_beta   90.00
_cell.angle_gamma   90.00
#
_symmetry.space_group_name_H-M   'P 1'
#
loop_
_entity.id
_entity.type
_entity.pdbx_description
1 polymer ?
#
loop_
_entity_poly.entity_id
_entity_poly.type
_entity_poly.pdbx_seq_one_letter_code
_entity_poly.pdbx_strand_id
1 'polypeptide(L)'
;KVQSVMLKEGGKMVAGEIGYVIGKTYTSLSGFSSREKIHRNYGTVQLVLLAKHLEESGFDFWNLGHPFMDYKLALGAKIYERKDFLKRWKASIDSL
;
A
#
# COMPACT_ATOMS: atom_id res chain seq x y z
N LYS A 1 0.27 -1.04 -14.29
CA LYS A 1 1.74 -0.77 -14.28
C LYS A 1 2.35 -1.25 -12.97
N VAL A 2 3.39 -2.08 -13.00
CA VAL A 2 4.14 -2.50 -11.79
C VAL A 2 5.02 -1.35 -11.30
N GLN A 3 5.11 -1.16 -9.98
CA GLN A 3 5.92 -0.12 -9.35
C GLN A 3 6.60 -0.65 -8.09
N SER A 4 7.77 -0.08 -7.78
CA SER A 4 8.47 -0.30 -6.51
C SER A 4 8.55 1.01 -5.75
N VAL A 5 8.25 0.98 -4.46
CA VAL A 5 8.32 2.14 -3.55
C VAL A 5 9.35 1.83 -2.48
N MET A 6 10.21 2.80 -2.17
CA MET A 6 11.34 2.60 -1.24
C MET A 6 11.38 3.71 -0.19
N LEU A 7 11.49 3.32 1.07
CA LEU A 7 11.89 4.21 2.17
C LEU A 7 13.41 4.20 2.28
N LYS A 8 14.00 5.39 2.22
CA LYS A 8 15.44 5.58 2.43
C LYS A 8 15.72 6.41 3.66
N GLU A 9 16.75 6.03 4.39
CA GLU A 9 17.31 6.79 5.52
C GLU A 9 18.83 6.88 5.32
N GLY A 10 19.37 8.10 5.32
CA GLY A 10 20.81 8.32 5.10
C GLY A 10 21.32 7.71 3.78
N GLY A 11 20.49 7.66 2.74
CA GLY A 11 20.81 7.05 1.45
C GLY A 11 20.70 5.51 1.39
N LYS A 12 20.48 4.83 2.52
CA LYS A 12 20.28 3.38 2.59
C LYS A 12 18.80 3.04 2.50
N MET A 13 18.49 1.93 1.83
CA MET A 13 17.13 1.41 1.73
C MET A 13 16.77 0.66 3.02
N VAL A 14 15.77 1.16 3.76
CA VAL A 14 15.40 0.63 5.08
C VAL A 14 14.06 -0.10 5.07
N ALA A 15 13.19 0.21 4.11
CA ALA A 15 11.96 -0.53 3.83
C ALA A 15 11.52 -0.29 2.39
N GLY A 16 10.62 -1.13 1.89
CA GLY A 16 10.14 -1.01 0.53
C GLY A 16 9.01 -1.97 0.25
N GLU A 17 8.34 -1.77 -0.87
CA GLU A 17 7.43 -2.76 -1.42
C GLU A 17 7.36 -2.71 -2.94
N ILE A 18 6.85 -3.79 -3.51
CA ILE A 18 6.44 -3.87 -4.90
C ILE A 18 4.92 -4.02 -4.95
N GLY A 19 4.31 -3.31 -5.88
CA GLY A 19 2.88 -3.33 -6.14
C GLY A 19 2.59 -3.02 -7.60
N TYR A 20 1.30 -2.89 -7.91
CA TYR A 20 0.88 -2.50 -9.25
C TYR A 20 -0.33 -1.59 -9.23
N VAL A 21 -0.44 -0.79 -10.28
CA VAL A 21 -1.53 0.16 -10.51
C VAL A 21 -2.44 -0.34 -11.62
N ILE A 22 -3.75 -0.33 -11.36
CA ILE A 22 -4.82 -0.48 -12.36
C ILE A 22 -5.82 0.66 -12.13
N GLY A 23 -6.04 1.50 -13.13
CA GLY A 23 -6.86 2.69 -12.93
C GLY A 23 -6.26 3.61 -11.87
N LYS A 24 -7.12 4.10 -10.97
CA LYS A 24 -6.74 4.85 -9.75
C LYS A 24 -6.65 3.96 -8.52
N THR A 25 -6.38 2.66 -8.70
CA THR A 25 -6.17 1.71 -7.60
C THR A 25 -4.72 1.24 -7.57
N TYR A 26 -4.08 1.31 -6.40
CA TYR A 26 -2.78 0.70 -6.14
C TYR A 26 -2.98 -0.60 -5.35
N THR A 27 -2.33 -1.69 -5.77
CA THR A 27 -2.40 -3.00 -5.09
C THR A 27 -1.01 -3.44 -4.64
N SER A 28 -0.84 -3.66 -3.34
CA SER A 28 0.40 -4.21 -2.78
C SER A 28 0.53 -5.70 -3.11
N LEU A 29 1.74 -6.12 -3.49
CA LEU A 29 2.08 -7.54 -3.67
C LEU A 29 2.91 -8.05 -2.49
N SER A 30 4.02 -7.38 -2.19
CA SER A 30 4.91 -7.77 -1.10
C SER A 30 5.77 -6.60 -0.66
N GLY A 31 6.01 -6.50 0.65
CA GLY A 31 6.85 -5.50 1.28
C GLY A 31 7.91 -6.11 2.17
N PHE A 32 8.95 -5.33 2.45
CA PHE A 32 10.03 -5.70 3.35
C PHE A 32 10.44 -4.51 4.22
N SER A 33 11.15 -4.81 5.30
CA SER A 33 11.88 -3.82 6.09
C SER A 33 13.22 -4.43 6.53
N SER A 34 14.22 -3.58 6.70
CA SER A 34 15.56 -3.99 7.13
C SER A 34 15.49 -4.76 8.46
N ARG A 35 16.29 -5.83 8.56
CA ARG A 35 16.50 -6.56 9.82
C ARG A 35 17.37 -5.75 10.79
N GLU A 36 18.33 -5.01 10.25
CA GLU A 36 19.19 -4.08 10.99
C GLU A 36 18.38 -2.82 11.30
N LYS A 37 17.60 -2.89 12.37
CA LYS A 37 16.68 -1.84 12.81
C LYS A 37 17.42 -0.86 13.72
N ILE A 38 18.10 0.12 13.14
CA ILE A 38 18.60 1.29 13.90
C ILE A 38 17.41 1.96 14.61
N HIS A 39 16.28 2.07 13.91
CA HIS A 39 14.98 2.46 14.47
C HIS A 39 13.93 1.35 14.33
N ARG A 40 12.99 1.31 15.28
CA ARG A 40 11.82 0.43 15.22
C ARG A 40 10.83 0.97 14.19
N ASN A 41 10.03 0.06 13.59
CA ASN A 41 8.86 0.39 12.77
C ASN A 41 9.09 0.98 11.36
N TYR A 42 10.25 0.80 10.71
CA TYR A 42 10.42 1.21 9.30
C TYR A 42 9.34 0.68 8.36
N GLY A 43 8.86 -0.56 8.59
CA GLY A 43 7.75 -1.11 7.83
C GLY A 43 6.47 -0.29 7.99
N THR A 44 6.10 0.07 9.22
CA THR A 44 4.91 0.91 9.47
C THR A 44 5.08 2.29 8.86
N VAL A 45 6.25 2.92 9.00
CA VAL A 45 6.53 4.24 8.40
C VAL A 45 6.39 4.18 6.88
N GLN A 46 6.97 3.15 6.24
CA GLN A 46 6.82 2.92 4.79
C GLN A 46 5.34 2.81 4.38
N LEU A 47 4.54 2.04 5.11
CA LEU A 47 3.12 1.86 4.80
C LEU A 47 2.32 3.18 4.97
N VAL A 48 2.57 3.93 6.04
CA VAL A 48 1.89 5.21 6.30
C VAL A 48 2.27 6.27 5.26
N LEU A 49 3.57 6.39 4.94
CA LEU A 49 4.03 7.35 3.93
C LEU A 49 3.49 7.01 2.55
N LEU A 50 3.44 5.72 2.19
CA LEU A 50 2.83 5.28 0.95
C LEU A 50 1.34 5.61 0.90
N ALA A 51 0.59 5.34 1.98
CA ALA A 51 -0.84 5.67 2.03
C ALA A 51 -1.09 7.16 1.74
N LYS A 52 -0.34 8.05 2.40
CA LYS A 52 -0.43 9.50 2.18
C LYS A 52 -0.06 9.89 0.75
N HIS A 53 1.01 9.31 0.21
CA HIS A 53 1.44 9.59 -1.15
C HIS A 53 0.40 9.17 -2.19
N LEU A 54 -0.25 8.00 -2.01
CA LEU A 54 -1.31 7.53 -2.91
C LEU A 54 -2.53 8.46 -2.85
N GLU A 55 -2.94 8.88 -1.64
CA GLU A 55 -4.03 9.84 -1.45
C GLU A 55 -3.74 11.18 -2.15
N GLU A 56 -2.56 11.77 -1.90
CA GLU A 56 -2.11 13.01 -2.54
C GLU A 56 -1.99 12.90 -4.07
N SER A 57 -1.74 11.68 -4.57
CA SER A 57 -1.65 11.39 -6.01
C SER A 57 -3.01 11.08 -6.66
N GLY A 58 -4.12 11.19 -5.92
CA GLY A 58 -5.47 11.00 -6.45
C GLY A 58 -5.86 9.54 -6.70
N PHE A 59 -5.25 8.59 -5.99
CA PHE A 59 -5.73 7.21 -5.97
C PHE A 59 -7.04 7.10 -5.18
N ASP A 60 -8.00 6.33 -5.68
CA ASP A 60 -9.29 6.13 -5.00
C ASP A 60 -9.14 5.27 -3.75
N PHE A 61 -8.27 4.25 -3.80
CA PHE A 61 -7.95 3.41 -2.66
C PHE A 61 -6.68 2.57 -2.87
N TRP A 62 -6.14 2.13 -1.73
CA TRP A 62 -5.07 1.16 -1.64
C TRP A 62 -5.62 -0.23 -1.31
N ASN A 63 -5.42 -1.20 -2.20
CA ASN A 63 -5.72 -2.60 -1.98
C ASN A 63 -4.53 -3.31 -1.31
N LEU A 64 -4.70 -3.64 -0.03
CA LEU A 64 -3.68 -4.34 0.77
C LEU A 64 -3.69 -5.87 0.57
N GLY A 65 -4.51 -6.42 -0.32
CA GLY A 65 -4.59 -7.85 -0.57
C GLY A 65 -5.26 -8.61 0.58
N HIS A 66 -4.67 -9.71 1.04
CA HIS A 66 -5.32 -10.65 1.96
C HIS A 66 -5.85 -9.99 3.26
N PRO A 67 -7.13 -10.16 3.63
CA PRO A 67 -7.78 -9.33 4.65
C PRO A 67 -7.36 -9.62 6.10
N PHE A 68 -6.83 -10.82 6.40
CA PHE A 68 -6.62 -11.27 7.78
C PHE A 68 -5.20 -11.05 8.29
N MET A 69 -4.78 -9.78 8.33
CA MET A 69 -3.53 -9.39 9.00
C MET A 69 -3.78 -8.16 9.88
N ASP A 70 -3.55 -8.29 11.18
CA ASP A 70 -3.88 -7.25 12.19
C ASP A 70 -3.30 -5.87 11.86
N TYR A 71 -2.10 -5.82 11.28
CA TYR A 71 -1.49 -4.55 10.91
C TYR A 71 -2.29 -3.77 9.86
N LYS A 72 -3.04 -4.45 8.98
CA LYS A 72 -3.87 -3.79 7.95
C LYS A 72 -5.02 -3.06 8.61
N LEU A 73 -5.67 -3.70 9.57
CA LEU A 73 -6.74 -3.10 10.37
C LEU A 73 -6.20 -1.95 11.22
N ALA A 74 -5.02 -2.11 11.82
CA ALA A 74 -4.35 -1.04 12.56
C ALA A 74 -4.01 0.19 11.69
N LEU A 75 -3.80 0.01 10.39
CA LEU A 75 -3.64 1.09 9.41
C LEU A 75 -4.97 1.75 8.98
N GLY A 76 -6.11 1.25 9.45
CA GLY A 76 -7.44 1.74 9.07
C GLY A 76 -8.05 1.05 7.85
N ALA A 77 -7.50 -0.09 7.41
CA ALA A 77 -8.07 -0.85 6.30
C ALA A 77 -9.48 -1.35 6.63
N LYS A 78 -10.36 -1.33 5.62
CA LYS A 78 -11.70 -1.90 5.70
C LYS A 78 -11.74 -3.21 4.91
N ILE A 79 -12.32 -4.24 5.51
CA ILE A 79 -12.56 -5.50 4.81
C ILE A 79 -13.82 -5.33 3.97
N TYR A 80 -13.73 -5.71 2.69
CA TYR A 80 -14.85 -5.73 1.78
C TYR A 80 -15.08 -7.15 1.27
N GLU A 81 -16.34 -7.56 1.23
CA GLU A 81 -16.74 -8.73 0.47
C GLU A 81 -16.39 -8.55 -1.01
N ARG A 82 -16.14 -9.65 -1.71
CA ARG A 82 -15.69 -9.63 -3.12
C ARG A 82 -16.62 -8.79 -3.99
N LYS A 83 -17.93 -8.91 -3.80
CA LYS A 83 -18.95 -8.18 -4.58
C LYS A 83 -18.79 -6.67 -4.43
N ASP A 84 -18.60 -6.19 -3.21
CA ASP A 84 -18.49 -4.77 -2.91
C ASP A 84 -17.12 -4.22 -3.34
N PHE A 85 -16.06 -5.00 -3.15
CA PHE A 85 -14.73 -4.67 -3.67
C PHE A 85 -14.77 -4.50 -5.19
N LEU A 86 -15.35 -5.46 -5.92
CA LEU A 86 -15.42 -5.40 -7.39
C LEU A 86 -16.23 -4.20 -7.87
N LYS A 87 -17.32 -3.84 -7.19
CA LYS A 87 -18.09 -2.62 -7.51
C LYS A 87 -17.25 -1.35 -7.37
N ARG A 88 -16.49 -1.23 -6.27
CA ARG A 88 -15.58 -0.09 -6.03
C ARG A 88 -14.43 -0.06 -7.03
N TRP A 89 -13.80 -1.20 -7.27
CA TRP A 89 -12.68 -1.33 -8.20
C TRP A 89 -13.10 -1.01 -9.65
N LYS A 90 -14.27 -1.49 -10.08
CA LYS A 90 -14.84 -1.19 -11.40
C LYS A 90 -15.01 0.32 -11.62
N ALA A 91 -15.56 1.02 -10.62
CA ALA A 91 -15.68 2.48 -10.67
C ALA A 91 -14.31 3.20 -10.75
N SER A 92 -13.31 2.68 -10.03
CA SER A 92 -11.95 3.26 -10.03
C SER A 92 -11.24 3.13 -11.37
N ILE A 93 -11.41 1.99 -12.05
CA ILE A 93 -10.76 1.75 -13.36
C ILE A 93 -11.46 2.47 -14.52
N ASP A 94 -12.78 2.68 -14.42
CA ASP A 94 -13.58 3.34 -15.46
C ASP A 94 -13.51 4.88 -15.37
N SER A 95 -12.85 5.43 -14.34
CA SER A 95 -12.70 6.88 -14.10
C SER A 95 -11.55 7.56 -14.88
N LEU A 96 -11.00 6.86 -15.88
CA LEU A 96 -9.91 7.29 -16.76
C LEU A 96 -10.43 7.69 -18.14
#